data_AF-A0A7W5CK27-F1
#
_entry.id   AF-A0A7W5CK27-F1
#
_cell.length_a   1.000
_cell.length_b   1.000
_cell.length_c   1.000
_cell.angle_alpha   90.00
_cell.angle_beta   90.00
_cell.angle_gamma   90.00
#
_symmetry.space_group_name_H-M   'P 1'
#
loop_
_entity.id
_entity.type
_entity.pdbx_description
1 polymer ?
#
loop_
_entity_poly.entity_id
_entity_poly.type
_entity_poly.pdbx_seq_one_letter_code
_entity_poly.pdbx_strand_id
1 'polypeptide(L)'
;MSAVSRSWRRFRRRGGDFAAAATDAETRDLTRSWNAVWGSSDPSGQALRVGHPDRWVRLWSLPEGKRTADDDAEAAVILGRHRSVLGMLNPSGEPFVIVGADWGPGDGGGGWSRRHLAGRRPWRASTDPHEGSTTFFWLAERTLHGLDDLLRLASEDMAHIIAMPTDMSWIYAPYDGGADVLVVDDAVRAELRERYADWLSPRADGL
;
A
#
# COMPACT_ATOMS: atom_id res chain seq x y z
N MET A 1 22.70 37.91 -28.01
CA MET A 1 22.84 36.53 -27.49
C MET A 1 22.74 36.60 -25.97
N SER A 2 21.66 36.10 -25.37
CA SER A 2 21.55 35.97 -23.92
C SER A 2 20.84 34.67 -23.57
N ALA A 3 21.52 33.86 -22.78
CA ALA A 3 21.31 32.43 -22.55
C ALA A 3 20.21 32.14 -21.51
N VAL A 4 19.02 32.76 -21.66
CA VAL A 4 17.93 32.61 -20.68
C VAL A 4 16.80 31.70 -21.18
N SER A 5 16.78 31.28 -22.44
CA SER A 5 15.66 30.48 -23.01
C SER A 5 15.85 28.96 -23.06
N ARG A 6 16.97 28.41 -22.54
CA ARG A 6 17.24 26.95 -22.60
C ARG A 6 17.13 26.19 -21.26
N SER A 7 16.77 26.86 -20.17
CA SER A 7 16.71 26.24 -18.83
C SER A 7 15.31 25.76 -18.40
N TRP A 8 14.24 26.30 -18.96
CA TRP A 8 12.85 25.98 -18.56
C TRP A 8 12.32 24.63 -19.07
N ARG A 9 13.06 23.91 -19.93
CA ARG A 9 12.65 22.60 -20.47
C ARG A 9 13.21 21.39 -19.73
N ARG A 10 13.89 21.57 -18.58
CA ARG A 10 14.53 20.48 -17.82
C ARG A 10 13.86 20.11 -16.48
N PHE A 11 12.84 20.86 -16.05
CA PHE A 11 11.97 20.49 -14.93
C PHE A 11 10.57 20.13 -15.40
N ARG A 12 10.46 19.14 -16.31
CA ARG A 12 9.22 18.36 -16.38
C ARG A 12 9.15 17.55 -15.08
N ARG A 13 8.29 17.99 -14.17
CA ARG A 13 7.86 17.28 -12.96
C ARG A 13 7.68 15.80 -13.29
N ARG A 14 8.50 14.93 -12.70
CA ARG A 14 8.47 13.48 -12.93
C ARG A 14 7.25 12.90 -12.20
N GLY A 15 6.07 13.00 -12.82
CA GLY A 15 4.84 12.36 -12.32
C GLY A 15 5.03 10.87 -12.09
N GLY A 16 4.15 10.26 -11.32
CA GLY A 16 4.17 8.84 -10.95
C GLY A 16 3.79 7.88 -12.09
N ASP A 17 3.53 8.42 -13.28
CA ASP A 17 3.01 7.72 -14.44
C ASP A 17 4.02 6.82 -15.17
N PHE A 18 3.48 5.90 -15.97
CA PHE A 18 4.19 5.09 -16.95
C PHE A 18 3.37 4.99 -18.24
N ALA A 19 4.06 4.83 -19.38
CA ALA A 19 3.40 4.75 -20.68
C ALA A 19 2.70 3.39 -20.93
N ALA A 20 3.27 2.31 -20.39
CA ALA A 20 2.71 0.96 -20.52
C ALA A 20 3.06 0.11 -19.30
N ALA A 21 2.13 -0.76 -18.93
CA ALA A 21 2.33 -1.81 -17.94
C ALA A 21 3.36 -2.84 -18.43
N ALA A 22 4.00 -3.54 -17.49
CA ALA A 22 4.82 -4.68 -17.83
C ALA A 22 3.96 -5.82 -18.38
N THR A 23 4.48 -6.53 -19.39
CA THR A 23 3.75 -7.58 -20.12
C THR A 23 4.44 -8.94 -20.06
N ASP A 24 5.38 -9.14 -19.15
CA ASP A 24 5.97 -10.45 -18.88
C ASP A 24 4.94 -11.42 -18.29
N ALA A 25 5.28 -12.71 -18.31
CA ALA A 25 4.38 -13.78 -17.84
C ALA A 25 4.02 -13.61 -16.35
N GLU A 26 5.00 -13.25 -15.52
CA GLU A 26 4.81 -13.03 -14.09
C GLU A 26 3.78 -11.92 -13.81
N THR A 27 3.86 -10.80 -14.53
CA THR A 27 2.87 -9.71 -14.42
C THR A 27 1.46 -10.14 -14.82
N ARG A 28 1.35 -10.93 -15.90
CA ARG A 28 0.06 -11.44 -16.34
C ARG A 28 -0.53 -12.40 -15.33
N ASP A 29 0.29 -13.27 -14.76
CA ASP A 29 -0.14 -14.26 -13.76
C ASP A 29 -0.59 -13.56 -12.48
N LEU A 30 0.18 -12.59 -12.00
CA LEU A 30 -0.20 -11.76 -10.85
C LEU A 30 -1.53 -11.02 -11.10
N THR A 31 -1.72 -10.48 -12.31
CA THR A 31 -2.98 -9.81 -12.69
C THR A 31 -4.17 -10.78 -12.69
N ARG A 32 -3.97 -12.00 -13.21
CA ARG A 32 -5.01 -13.04 -13.19
C ARG A 32 -5.37 -13.44 -11.76
N SER A 33 -4.37 -13.68 -10.91
CA SER A 33 -4.59 -14.01 -9.49
C SER A 33 -5.29 -12.87 -8.74
N TRP A 34 -4.87 -11.61 -8.97
CA TRP A 34 -5.53 -10.44 -8.39
C TRP A 34 -7.01 -10.40 -8.76
N ASN A 35 -7.31 -10.49 -10.06
CA ASN A 35 -8.69 -10.40 -10.54
C ASN A 35 -9.55 -11.58 -10.05
N ALA A 36 -8.98 -12.76 -9.86
CA ALA A 36 -9.68 -13.92 -9.35
C ALA A 36 -10.08 -13.77 -7.86
N VAL A 37 -9.22 -13.14 -7.04
CA VAL A 37 -9.43 -13.05 -5.58
C VAL A 37 -10.07 -11.73 -5.16
N TRP A 38 -9.61 -10.62 -5.75
CA TRP A 38 -9.95 -9.24 -5.39
C TRP A 38 -10.79 -8.52 -6.45
N GLY A 39 -11.08 -9.16 -7.58
CA GLY A 39 -11.94 -8.61 -8.62
C GLY A 39 -11.35 -7.37 -9.28
N SER A 40 -12.22 -6.40 -9.58
CA SER A 40 -11.83 -5.13 -10.18
C SER A 40 -11.36 -4.08 -9.16
N SER A 41 -11.37 -4.39 -7.86
CA SER A 41 -10.92 -3.45 -6.82
C SER A 41 -9.51 -2.96 -7.11
N ASP A 42 -9.29 -1.67 -6.88
CA ASP A 42 -7.96 -1.11 -7.00
C ASP A 42 -7.05 -1.55 -5.84
N PRO A 43 -5.73 -1.67 -6.07
CA PRO A 43 -4.74 -2.01 -5.05
C PRO A 43 -4.55 -0.93 -3.96
N SER A 44 -5.61 -0.65 -3.19
CA SER A 44 -5.60 0.30 -2.07
C SER A 44 -6.49 -0.22 -0.93
N GLY A 45 -6.12 0.09 0.32
CA GLY A 45 -6.92 -0.29 1.49
C GLY A 45 -8.37 0.20 1.39
N GLN A 46 -8.58 1.45 0.95
CA GLN A 46 -9.90 2.03 0.76
C GLN A 46 -10.78 1.24 -0.22
N ALA A 47 -10.30 0.99 -1.44
CA ALA A 47 -11.08 0.28 -2.46
C ALA A 47 -11.34 -1.18 -2.06
N LEU A 48 -10.34 -1.83 -1.46
CA LEU A 48 -10.45 -3.21 -1.02
C LEU A 48 -11.44 -3.37 0.14
N ARG A 49 -11.42 -2.47 1.12
CA ARG A 49 -12.38 -2.47 2.23
C ARG A 49 -13.82 -2.34 1.75
N VAL A 50 -14.08 -1.47 0.77
CA VAL A 50 -15.42 -1.28 0.21
C VAL A 50 -15.86 -2.51 -0.59
N GLY A 51 -14.96 -3.08 -1.39
CA GLY A 51 -15.28 -4.24 -2.24
C GLY A 51 -15.36 -5.57 -1.49
N HIS A 52 -14.66 -5.71 -0.37
CA HIS A 52 -14.48 -6.97 0.36
C HIS A 52 -14.64 -6.79 1.89
N PRO A 53 -15.74 -6.19 2.38
CA PRO A 53 -15.88 -5.83 3.79
C PRO A 53 -15.84 -7.04 4.71
N ASP A 54 -16.32 -8.20 4.25
CA ASP A 54 -16.31 -9.44 5.03
C ASP A 54 -14.88 -9.91 5.31
N ARG A 55 -13.91 -9.64 4.42
CA ARG A 55 -12.51 -10.07 4.56
C ARG A 55 -11.63 -9.08 5.32
N TRP A 56 -12.17 -7.92 5.68
CA TRP A 56 -11.42 -6.79 6.17
C TRP A 56 -11.37 -6.69 7.71
N VAL A 57 -10.23 -6.21 8.21
CA VAL A 57 -9.97 -5.81 9.58
C VAL A 57 -9.13 -4.53 9.57
N ARG A 58 -9.51 -3.52 10.35
CA ARG A 58 -8.69 -2.34 10.61
C ARG A 58 -8.01 -2.45 11.96
N LEU A 59 -6.72 -2.11 11.99
CA LEU A 59 -5.90 -2.08 13.21
C LEU A 59 -5.31 -0.68 13.38
N TRP A 60 -5.44 -0.11 14.57
CA TRP A 60 -4.82 1.16 14.94
C TRP A 60 -3.32 0.99 15.19
N SER A 61 -2.52 1.95 14.72
CA SER A 61 -1.07 1.96 14.92
C SER A 61 -0.67 2.49 16.31
N LEU A 62 -1.52 3.30 16.94
CA LEU A 62 -1.36 3.78 18.32
C LEU A 62 -2.61 3.51 19.16
N PRO A 63 -2.51 3.53 20.50
CA PRO A 63 -3.67 3.44 21.39
C PRO A 63 -4.72 4.52 21.09
N GLU A 64 -5.97 4.21 21.42
CA GLU A 64 -7.12 5.15 21.35
C GLU A 64 -7.38 5.75 19.96
N GLY A 65 -6.83 5.15 18.91
CA GLY A 65 -7.02 5.61 17.53
C GLY A 65 -6.19 6.85 17.17
N LYS A 66 -5.18 7.20 17.98
CA LYS A 66 -4.23 8.27 17.65
C LYS A 66 -3.57 7.96 16.29
N ARG A 67 -3.49 8.97 15.42
CA ARG A 67 -3.07 8.77 14.02
C ARG A 67 -1.56 8.87 13.82
N THR A 68 -0.96 9.89 14.41
CA THR A 68 0.44 10.28 14.16
C THR A 68 1.24 10.21 15.45
N ALA A 69 2.53 9.89 15.34
CA ALA A 69 3.46 9.96 16.45
C ALA A 69 3.85 11.43 16.74
N ASP A 70 3.96 11.78 18.02
CA ASP A 70 4.51 13.06 18.48
C ASP A 70 6.01 12.96 18.79
N ASP A 71 6.51 11.75 19.06
CA ASP A 71 7.90 11.48 19.41
C ASP A 71 8.42 10.14 18.86
N ASP A 72 9.73 9.92 19.01
CA ASP A 72 10.42 8.71 18.55
C ASP A 72 9.91 7.42 19.22
N ALA A 73 9.40 7.52 20.45
CA ALA A 73 8.88 6.36 21.18
C ALA A 73 7.56 5.89 20.57
N GLU A 74 6.65 6.81 20.26
CA GLU A 74 5.42 6.51 19.53
C GLU A 74 5.71 6.03 18.10
N ALA A 75 6.68 6.64 17.41
CA ALA A 75 7.11 6.18 16.09
C ALA A 75 7.63 4.73 16.14
N ALA A 76 8.35 4.36 17.20
CA ALA A 76 8.79 2.98 17.43
C ALA A 76 7.61 2.03 17.72
N VAL A 77 6.57 2.48 18.43
CA VAL A 77 5.33 1.70 18.65
C VAL A 77 4.63 1.43 17.33
N ILE A 78 4.41 2.47 16.50
CA ILE A 78 3.79 2.34 15.17
C ILE A 78 4.54 1.28 14.35
N LEU A 79 5.86 1.43 14.21
CA LEU A 79 6.67 0.49 13.44
C LEU A 79 6.63 -0.94 14.03
N GLY A 80 6.66 -1.05 15.36
CA GLY A 80 6.54 -2.33 16.06
C GLY A 80 5.22 -3.05 15.75
N ARG A 81 4.09 -2.33 15.73
CA ARG A 81 2.78 -2.90 15.39
C ARG A 81 2.72 -3.35 13.93
N HIS A 82 3.23 -2.54 12.99
CA HIS A 82 3.28 -2.94 11.58
C HIS A 82 4.06 -4.23 11.37
N ARG A 83 5.26 -4.33 11.97
CA ARG A 83 6.09 -5.54 11.90
C ARG A 83 5.40 -6.75 12.55
N SER A 84 4.71 -6.54 13.67
CA SER A 84 3.99 -7.62 14.35
C SER A 84 2.93 -8.24 13.46
N VAL A 85 2.08 -7.41 12.84
CA VAL A 85 1.01 -7.90 11.94
C VAL A 85 1.60 -8.59 10.72
N LEU A 86 2.60 -7.98 10.06
CA LEU A 86 3.26 -8.60 8.91
C LEU A 86 3.97 -9.91 9.25
N GLY A 87 4.56 -10.03 10.44
CA GLY A 87 5.17 -11.27 10.92
C GLY A 87 4.14 -12.39 11.18
N MET A 88 2.94 -12.03 11.63
CA MET A 88 1.83 -12.97 11.77
C MET A 88 1.28 -13.43 10.41
N LEU A 89 1.14 -12.50 9.46
CA LEU A 89 0.65 -12.81 8.10
C LEU A 89 1.66 -13.59 7.26
N ASN A 90 2.96 -13.38 7.48
CA ASN A 90 4.04 -14.01 6.72
C ASN A 90 5.07 -14.71 7.63
N PRO A 91 4.69 -15.80 8.32
CA PRO A 91 5.55 -16.47 9.27
C PRO A 91 6.75 -17.19 8.61
N SER A 92 6.66 -17.51 7.31
CA SER A 92 7.76 -18.12 6.57
C SER A 92 8.90 -17.14 6.30
N GLY A 93 8.63 -15.83 6.33
CA GLY A 93 9.59 -14.79 5.97
C GLY A 93 9.92 -14.75 4.47
N GLU A 94 9.13 -15.43 3.64
CA GLU A 94 9.33 -15.42 2.18
C GLU A 94 9.11 -14.00 1.62
N PRO A 95 9.77 -13.65 0.50
CA PRO A 95 9.51 -12.39 -0.17
C PRO A 95 8.04 -12.25 -0.59
N PHE A 96 7.55 -11.03 -0.54
CA PHE A 96 6.21 -10.67 -0.98
C PHE A 96 6.27 -9.41 -1.86
N VAL A 97 5.16 -9.13 -2.51
CA VAL A 97 5.03 -8.02 -3.44
C VAL A 97 4.55 -6.77 -2.70
N ILE A 98 5.25 -5.67 -2.90
CA ILE A 98 4.78 -4.32 -2.60
C ILE A 98 4.16 -3.73 -3.86
N VAL A 99 2.93 -3.25 -3.74
CA VAL A 99 2.30 -2.40 -4.75
C VAL A 99 2.33 -0.96 -4.24
N GLY A 100 3.02 -0.07 -4.95
CA GLY A 100 2.96 1.37 -4.69
C GLY A 100 2.00 2.07 -5.64
N ALA A 101 1.12 2.91 -5.09
CA ALA A 101 0.23 3.77 -5.85
C ALA A 101 0.86 5.16 -6.07
N ASP A 102 0.61 5.73 -7.23
CA ASP A 102 1.20 7.00 -7.65
C ASP A 102 0.30 7.70 -8.69
N TRP A 103 0.39 9.02 -8.81
CA TRP A 103 -0.49 9.81 -9.68
C TRP A 103 0.24 10.49 -10.83
N GLY A 104 -0.52 10.96 -11.82
CA GLY A 104 0.01 11.69 -12.96
C GLY A 104 0.62 13.05 -12.57
N PRO A 105 1.39 13.67 -13.48
CA PRO A 105 2.02 14.97 -13.22
C PRO A 105 1.03 16.13 -13.04
N GLY A 106 -0.26 15.93 -13.37
CA GLY A 106 -1.34 16.90 -13.18
C GLY A 106 -1.94 16.93 -11.78
N ASP A 107 -1.74 15.87 -10.99
CA ASP A 107 -2.54 15.61 -9.78
C ASP A 107 -1.85 16.06 -8.48
N GLY A 108 -0.69 16.73 -8.56
CA GLY A 108 0.04 17.25 -7.41
C GLY A 108 0.72 16.20 -6.50
N GLY A 109 0.26 14.95 -6.50
CA GLY A 109 0.79 13.81 -5.72
C GLY A 109 1.72 12.85 -6.47
N GLY A 110 2.20 13.22 -7.66
CA GLY A 110 2.92 12.28 -8.53
C GLY A 110 4.34 11.92 -8.04
N GLY A 111 4.63 10.61 -7.99
CA GLY A 111 5.97 10.04 -7.87
C GLY A 111 6.47 9.87 -6.44
N TRP A 112 5.58 9.87 -5.45
CA TRP A 112 5.92 9.79 -4.03
C TRP A 112 6.23 8.36 -3.61
N SER A 113 5.39 7.40 -3.98
CA SER A 113 5.60 6.00 -3.58
C SER A 113 6.70 5.34 -4.41
N ARG A 114 6.65 5.46 -5.75
CA ARG A 114 7.56 4.74 -6.65
C ARG A 114 9.03 5.09 -6.47
N ARG A 115 9.35 6.31 -5.99
CA ARG A 115 10.76 6.72 -5.79
C ARG A 115 11.44 5.89 -4.69
N HIS A 116 10.65 5.34 -3.76
CA HIS A 116 11.13 4.46 -2.69
C HIS A 116 11.09 2.97 -3.08
N LEU A 117 10.51 2.64 -4.25
CA LEU A 117 10.49 1.30 -4.79
C LEU A 117 11.67 1.05 -5.73
N ALA A 118 12.82 0.70 -5.15
CA ALA A 118 13.95 0.14 -5.89
C ALA A 118 13.56 -1.16 -6.60
N GLY A 119 14.03 -1.33 -7.85
CA GLY A 119 13.70 -2.49 -8.69
C GLY A 119 12.27 -2.51 -9.21
N ARG A 120 11.52 -1.41 -9.09
CA ARG A 120 10.10 -1.39 -9.45
C ARG A 120 9.84 -1.67 -10.93
N ARG A 121 8.67 -2.25 -11.19
CA ARG A 121 8.12 -2.44 -12.53
C ARG A 121 6.68 -1.93 -12.61
N PRO A 122 6.24 -1.33 -13.73
CA PRO A 122 4.87 -0.85 -13.89
C PRO A 122 3.90 -2.04 -13.99
N TRP A 123 2.73 -1.96 -13.36
CA TRP A 123 1.77 -3.08 -13.33
C TRP A 123 0.43 -2.78 -13.95
N ARG A 124 -0.33 -1.85 -13.36
CA ARG A 124 -1.65 -1.47 -13.87
C ARG A 124 -1.91 -0.02 -13.59
N ALA A 125 -2.85 0.55 -14.32
CA ALA A 125 -3.38 1.87 -14.06
C ALA A 125 -4.90 1.77 -13.99
N SER A 126 -5.50 2.61 -13.16
CA SER A 126 -6.95 2.72 -13.00
C SER A 126 -7.33 4.19 -13.11
N THR A 127 -8.40 4.49 -13.83
CA THR A 127 -8.90 5.85 -13.99
C THR A 127 -10.25 5.95 -13.32
N ASP A 128 -10.38 6.86 -12.36
CA ASP A 128 -11.67 7.15 -11.75
C ASP A 128 -12.60 7.75 -12.82
N PRO A 129 -13.78 7.15 -13.08
CA PRO A 129 -14.67 7.62 -14.13
C PRO A 129 -15.40 8.94 -13.78
N HIS A 130 -15.45 9.32 -12.50
CA HIS A 130 -16.07 10.55 -12.02
C HIS A 130 -15.07 11.70 -11.94
N GLU A 131 -13.87 11.45 -11.42
CA GLU A 131 -12.83 12.46 -11.24
C GLU A 131 -11.91 12.59 -12.47
N GLY A 132 -11.82 11.54 -13.29
CA GLY A 132 -10.90 11.47 -14.42
C GLY A 132 -9.43 11.33 -14.01
N SER A 133 -9.14 11.21 -12.71
CA SER A 133 -7.79 11.02 -12.18
C SER A 133 -7.32 9.58 -12.41
N THR A 134 -6.06 9.42 -12.82
CA THR A 134 -5.46 8.09 -13.05
C THR A 134 -4.46 7.76 -11.96
N THR A 135 -4.67 6.63 -11.30
CA THR A 135 -3.71 6.03 -10.38
C THR A 135 -2.87 4.98 -11.12
N PHE A 136 -1.56 5.03 -10.93
CA PHE A 136 -0.56 4.13 -11.49
C PHE A 136 0.03 3.24 -10.39
N PHE A 137 0.01 1.93 -10.61
CA PHE A 137 0.45 0.94 -9.65
C PHE A 137 1.79 0.33 -10.08
N TRP A 138 2.74 0.33 -9.15
CA TRP A 138 4.11 -0.16 -9.33
C TRP A 138 4.36 -1.36 -8.44
N LEU A 139 5.01 -2.40 -8.97
CA LEU A 139 5.38 -3.60 -8.20
C LEU A 139 6.84 -3.54 -7.80
N ALA A 140 7.15 -4.00 -6.60
CA ALA A 140 8.51 -4.30 -6.18
C ALA A 140 8.49 -5.45 -5.16
N GLU A 141 9.44 -6.37 -5.24
CA GLU A 141 9.55 -7.46 -4.26
C GLU A 141 10.32 -7.01 -3.03
N ARG A 142 9.86 -7.42 -1.83
CA ARG A 142 10.49 -7.10 -0.55
C ARG A 142 10.43 -8.29 0.41
N THR A 143 11.32 -8.28 1.38
CA THR A 143 11.20 -9.05 2.62
C THR A 143 10.88 -8.10 3.77
N LEU A 144 10.42 -8.64 4.90
CA LEU A 144 10.08 -7.84 6.08
C LEU A 144 11.26 -6.99 6.58
N HIS A 145 12.49 -7.52 6.53
CA HIS A 145 13.70 -6.82 6.98
C HIS A 145 14.01 -5.54 6.20
N GLY A 146 13.53 -5.41 4.96
CA GLY A 146 13.78 -4.24 4.11
C GLY A 146 12.60 -3.25 4.05
N LEU A 147 11.59 -3.39 4.90
CA LEU A 147 10.33 -2.66 4.76
C LEU A 147 10.18 -1.45 5.69
N ASP A 148 11.01 -1.33 6.72
CA ASP A 148 10.81 -0.32 7.78
C ASP A 148 10.67 1.11 7.27
N ASP A 149 11.51 1.52 6.33
CA ASP A 149 11.45 2.88 5.77
C ASP A 149 10.15 3.11 5.00
N LEU A 150 9.67 2.09 4.28
CA LEU A 150 8.38 2.17 3.59
C LEU A 150 7.20 2.20 4.57
N LEU A 151 7.27 1.47 5.69
CA LEU A 151 6.25 1.51 6.74
C LEU A 151 6.19 2.87 7.43
N ARG A 152 7.36 3.48 7.71
CA ARG A 152 7.42 4.85 8.25
C ARG A 152 6.81 5.86 7.28
N LEU A 153 7.23 5.81 6.01
CA LEU A 153 6.68 6.69 4.99
C LEU A 153 5.15 6.53 4.84
N ALA A 154 4.62 5.31 4.92
CA ALA A 154 3.18 5.09 4.90
C ALA A 154 2.47 5.66 6.14
N SER A 155 3.09 5.55 7.31
CA SER A 155 2.55 6.09 8.58
C SER A 155 2.53 7.63 8.61
N GLU A 156 3.38 8.26 7.80
CA GLU A 156 3.49 9.72 7.65
C GLU A 156 2.73 10.25 6.42
N ASP A 157 1.92 9.40 5.76
CA ASP A 157 1.20 9.71 4.52
C ASP A 157 2.12 10.18 3.37
N MET A 158 3.37 9.70 3.38
CA MET A 158 4.41 9.99 2.38
C MET A 158 4.62 8.86 1.36
N ALA A 159 3.96 7.71 1.53
CA ALA A 159 3.91 6.62 0.58
C ALA A 159 2.59 5.85 0.68
N HIS A 160 1.95 5.58 -0.45
CA HIS A 160 0.75 4.76 -0.52
C HIS A 160 1.12 3.40 -1.07
N ILE A 161 1.13 2.41 -0.18
CA ILE A 161 1.52 1.04 -0.52
C ILE A 161 0.51 0.02 -0.01
N ILE A 162 0.48 -1.13 -0.66
CA ILE A 162 0.00 -2.38 -0.08
C ILE A 162 1.09 -3.44 -0.18
N ALA A 163 1.08 -4.40 0.73
CA ALA A 163 1.88 -5.60 0.70
C ALA A 163 0.97 -6.82 0.49
N MET A 164 1.41 -7.77 -0.34
CA MET A 164 0.67 -9.01 -0.62
C MET A 164 1.60 -10.13 -1.09
N PRO A 165 1.31 -11.40 -0.76
CA PRO A 165 1.95 -12.56 -1.36
C PRO A 165 1.40 -12.82 -2.77
N THR A 166 2.11 -13.59 -3.59
CA THR A 166 1.68 -13.91 -4.95
C THR A 166 0.47 -14.84 -5.01
N ASP A 167 0.18 -15.56 -3.93
CA ASP A 167 -1.02 -16.41 -3.79
C ASP A 167 -2.28 -15.64 -3.37
N MET A 168 -2.16 -14.32 -3.14
CA MET A 168 -3.26 -13.42 -2.76
C MET A 168 -3.95 -13.76 -1.43
N SER A 169 -3.31 -14.56 -0.56
CA SER A 169 -3.90 -15.01 0.71
C SER A 169 -4.19 -13.87 1.69
N TRP A 170 -3.40 -12.79 1.65
CA TRP A 170 -3.60 -11.59 2.45
C TRP A 170 -3.18 -10.30 1.74
N ILE A 171 -3.71 -9.17 2.19
CA ILE A 171 -3.26 -7.82 1.85
C ILE A 171 -3.05 -7.04 3.13
N TYR A 172 -1.95 -6.30 3.19
CA TYR A 172 -1.63 -5.37 4.26
C TYR A 172 -1.44 -3.95 3.70
N ALA A 173 -2.28 -3.01 4.10
CA ALA A 173 -2.31 -1.64 3.60
C ALA A 173 -2.10 -0.64 4.75
N PRO A 174 -0.84 -0.27 5.07
CA PRO A 174 -0.54 0.72 6.10
C PRO A 174 -0.86 2.14 5.63
N TYR A 175 -1.22 3.01 6.59
CA TYR A 175 -1.47 4.44 6.39
C TYR A 175 -1.32 5.19 7.73
N ASP A 176 -1.52 6.51 7.73
CA ASP A 176 -1.48 7.31 8.95
C ASP A 176 -2.57 6.88 9.95
N GLY A 177 -2.13 6.35 11.09
CA GLY A 177 -2.99 5.88 12.17
C GLY A 177 -3.39 4.41 12.13
N GLY A 178 -2.89 3.62 11.18
CA GLY A 178 -3.14 2.18 11.22
C GLY A 178 -2.82 1.42 9.96
N ALA A 179 -3.51 0.30 9.81
CA ALA A 179 -3.50 -0.47 8.59
C ALA A 179 -4.86 -1.12 8.35
N ASP A 180 -5.22 -1.24 7.08
CA ASP A 180 -6.26 -2.15 6.64
C ASP A 180 -5.61 -3.49 6.31
N VAL A 181 -6.18 -4.57 6.85
CA VAL A 181 -5.76 -5.94 6.62
C VAL A 181 -6.90 -6.67 5.96
N LEU A 182 -6.64 -7.33 4.83
CA LEU A 182 -7.58 -8.25 4.21
C LEU A 182 -6.98 -9.64 4.21
N VAL A 183 -7.80 -10.64 4.56
CA VAL A 183 -7.38 -12.04 4.58
C VAL A 183 -8.47 -12.89 3.95
N VAL A 184 -8.06 -13.87 3.13
CA VAL A 184 -8.99 -14.77 2.44
C VAL A 184 -9.51 -15.85 3.39
N ASP A 185 -8.68 -16.31 4.32
CA ASP A 185 -9.02 -17.34 5.31
C ASP A 185 -9.69 -16.73 6.55
N ASP A 186 -10.91 -17.16 6.84
CA ASP A 186 -11.68 -16.73 8.01
C ASP A 186 -11.00 -17.10 9.34
N ALA A 187 -10.28 -18.22 9.40
CA ALA A 187 -9.55 -18.62 10.61
C ALA A 187 -8.38 -17.67 10.89
N VAL A 188 -7.63 -17.30 9.85
CA VAL A 188 -6.57 -16.28 9.96
C VAL A 188 -7.17 -14.93 10.36
N ARG A 189 -8.35 -14.57 9.84
CA ARG A 189 -9.07 -13.36 10.23
C ARG A 189 -9.47 -13.35 11.71
N ALA A 190 -9.95 -14.49 12.21
CA ALA A 190 -10.31 -14.66 13.61
C ALA A 190 -9.08 -14.54 14.52
N GLU A 191 -7.98 -15.22 14.17
CA GLU A 191 -6.71 -15.11 14.90
C GLU A 191 -6.20 -13.66 14.92
N LEU A 192 -6.28 -12.95 13.80
CA LEU A 192 -5.87 -11.53 13.72
C LEU A 192 -6.68 -10.67 14.72
N ARG A 193 -8.01 -10.84 14.76
CA ARG A 193 -8.88 -10.10 15.69
C ARG A 193 -8.62 -10.45 17.15
N GLU A 194 -8.38 -11.72 17.45
CA GLU A 194 -8.10 -12.19 18.81
C GLU A 194 -6.74 -11.69 19.29
N ARG A 195 -5.69 -11.88 18.50
CA ARG A 195 -4.32 -11.50 18.85
C ARG A 195 -4.15 -9.98 19.03
N TYR A 196 -4.87 -9.18 18.24
CA TYR A 196 -4.75 -7.72 18.22
C TYR A 196 -6.02 -7.01 18.70
N ALA A 197 -6.77 -7.63 19.60
CA ALA A 197 -8.05 -7.12 20.10
C ALA A 197 -7.95 -5.67 20.63
N ASP A 198 -6.88 -5.36 21.35
CA ASP A 198 -6.63 -4.02 21.92
C ASP A 198 -6.30 -2.95 20.87
N TRP A 199 -6.11 -3.33 19.60
CA TRP A 199 -5.78 -2.43 18.49
C TRP A 199 -6.97 -2.21 17.55
N LEU A 200 -8.10 -2.88 17.81
CA LEU A 200 -9.32 -2.72 17.02
C LEU A 200 -10.03 -1.42 17.38
N SER A 201 -10.75 -0.86 16.41
CA SER A 201 -11.70 0.21 16.70
C SER A 201 -12.86 -0.32 17.56
N PRO A 202 -13.32 0.43 18.58
CA PRO A 202 -14.49 0.08 19.36
C PRO A 202 -15.80 0.30 18.59
N ARG A 203 -15.75 0.91 17.40
CA ARG A 203 -16.93 1.16 16.59
C ARG A 203 -17.45 -0.14 15.98
N ALA A 204 -18.77 -0.31 15.95
CA ALA A 204 -19.41 -1.51 15.42
C ALA A 204 -19.11 -1.76 13.92
N ASP A 205 -18.85 -0.69 13.17
CA ASP A 205 -18.45 -0.76 11.76
C ASP A 205 -16.93 -0.94 11.56
N GLY A 206 -16.16 -1.02 12.64
CA GLY A 206 -14.70 -1.17 12.63
C GLY A 206 -13.93 0.05 12.13
N LEU A 207 -14.62 1.16 11.82
CA LEU A 207 -13.99 2.42 11.38
C LEU A 207 -13.32 3.16 12.52
#